data_AF-A0A3D2LSP3-F1
#
_entry.id   AF-A0A3D2LSP3-F1
#
_cell.length_a   1.000
_cell.length_b   1.000
_cell.length_c   1.000
_cell.angle_alpha   90.00
_cell.angle_beta   90.00
_cell.angle_gamma   90.00
#
_symmetry.space_group_name_H-M   'P 1'
#
loop_
_entity.id
_entity.type
_entity.pdbx_description
1 polymer ?
#
loop_
_entity_poly.entity_id
_entity_poly.type
_entity_poly.pdbx_seq_one_letter_code
_entity_poly.pdbx_strand_id
1 'polypeptide(L)'
;MNLTSPADTLVCDTAQIALWQSDPAYNYNRELITPEMNVFEWISRQFGELLRKIFGSHFAEEYSGLILVCIAILLLLLIVWFVYRKRPELFMVSHKNALPYTVEEDTIYGVDFPGGIAEALSRQNYREAVRLLYLQTLKQLSDAERIDWQLYKTPTQYINEVRLPAFRQLTNHFLRVRYGNFEATEELFRVMQTLQGEIGKGGVS
;
A
#
# COMPACT_ATOMS: atom_id res chain seq x y z
N MET A 1 5.50 44.58 -13.26
CA MET A 1 6.09 43.96 -12.05
C MET A 1 6.31 42.49 -12.38
N ASN A 2 7.55 42.10 -12.68
CA ASN A 2 7.90 40.72 -13.00
C ASN A 2 8.30 40.00 -11.72
N LEU A 3 7.59 38.92 -11.37
CA LEU A 3 7.92 38.02 -10.28
C LEU A 3 8.86 36.94 -10.83
N THR A 4 10.17 37.10 -10.62
CA THR A 4 11.14 36.01 -10.82
C THR A 4 11.11 35.12 -9.58
N SER A 5 10.62 33.90 -9.74
CA SER A 5 10.74 32.83 -8.74
C SER A 5 12.21 32.63 -8.37
N PRO A 6 12.60 32.52 -7.09
CA PRO A 6 13.98 32.24 -6.72
C PRO A 6 14.39 30.89 -7.34
N ALA A 7 15.53 30.88 -8.03
CA ALA A 7 16.09 29.68 -8.64
C ALA A 7 16.37 28.64 -7.55
N ASP A 8 15.91 27.42 -7.82
CA ASP A 8 16.08 26.24 -6.99
C ASP A 8 17.58 26.02 -6.67
N THR A 9 17.99 26.18 -5.41
CA THR A 9 19.41 26.17 -5.01
C THR A 9 20.03 24.77 -5.00
N LEU A 10 19.28 23.73 -5.34
CA LEU A 10 19.76 22.35 -5.34
C LEU A 10 20.37 22.00 -6.69
N VAL A 11 21.57 22.50 -6.95
CA VAL A 11 22.38 22.00 -8.07
C VAL A 11 22.96 20.66 -7.67
N CYS A 12 22.44 19.58 -8.24
CA CYS A 12 22.91 18.23 -7.98
C CYS A 12 24.32 18.05 -8.56
N ASP A 13 25.34 17.97 -7.70
CA ASP A 13 26.70 17.68 -8.13
C ASP A 13 26.83 16.21 -8.54
N THR A 14 26.82 15.99 -9.86
CA THR A 14 26.87 14.66 -10.46
C THR A 14 28.19 13.95 -10.18
N ALA A 15 29.29 14.68 -9.94
CA ALA A 15 30.58 14.10 -9.60
C ALA A 15 30.59 13.54 -8.17
N GLN A 16 29.95 14.26 -7.24
CA GLN A 16 29.81 13.81 -5.86
C GLN A 16 28.91 12.57 -5.76
N ILE A 17 27.83 12.51 -6.56
CA ILE A 17 26.96 11.33 -6.64
C ILE A 17 27.72 10.11 -7.17
N ALA A 18 28.54 10.28 -8.23
CA ALA A 18 29.34 9.20 -8.79
C ALA A 18 30.37 8.65 -7.80
N LEU A 19 30.99 9.53 -6.99
CA LEU A 19 31.90 9.14 -5.93
C LEU A 19 31.20 8.25 -4.89
N TRP A 20 30.01 8.64 -4.44
CA TRP A 20 29.25 7.89 -3.43
C TRP A 20 28.71 6.56 -3.98
N GLN A 21 28.35 6.50 -5.26
CA GLN A 21 27.95 5.25 -5.91
C GLN A 21 29.10 4.24 -6.05
N SER A 22 30.34 4.72 -6.09
CA SER A 22 31.54 3.87 -6.19
C SER A 22 31.98 3.26 -4.85
N ASP A 23 31.55 3.86 -3.73
CA ASP A 23 31.93 3.41 -2.39
C ASP A 23 31.00 2.28 -1.90
N PRO A 24 31.53 1.07 -1.62
CA PRO A 24 30.75 -0.06 -1.13
C PRO A 24 29.95 0.23 0.15
N ALA A 25 30.36 1.20 0.97
CA ALA A 25 29.67 1.60 2.20
C ALA A 25 28.29 2.25 1.94
N TYR A 26 28.08 2.80 0.74
CA TYR A 26 26.84 3.48 0.34
C TYR A 26 26.02 2.65 -0.67
N ASN A 27 26.35 1.37 -0.86
CA ASN A 27 25.60 0.45 -1.72
C ASN A 27 24.38 -0.12 -0.98
N TYR A 28 23.42 0.74 -0.64
CA TYR A 28 22.18 0.37 0.07
C TYR A 28 21.27 -0.57 -0.73
N ASN A 29 21.48 -0.69 -2.05
CA ASN A 29 20.74 -1.60 -2.91
C ASN A 29 21.20 -3.07 -2.77
N ARG A 30 22.38 -3.32 -2.20
CA ARG A 30 22.94 -4.68 -2.09
C ARG A 30 22.13 -5.59 -1.16
N GLU A 31 21.42 -5.02 -0.18
CA GLU A 31 20.61 -5.76 0.79
C GLU A 31 19.14 -5.90 0.36
N LEU A 32 18.69 -5.07 -0.59
CA LEU A 32 17.36 -5.16 -1.22
C LEU A 32 17.33 -6.19 -2.36
N ILE A 33 18.49 -6.56 -2.90
CA ILE A 33 18.66 -7.78 -3.68
C ILE A 33 18.71 -8.94 -2.68
N THR A 34 17.56 -9.28 -2.10
CA THR A 34 17.40 -10.61 -1.52
C THR A 34 17.78 -11.60 -2.61
N PRO A 35 18.55 -12.68 -2.34
CA PRO A 35 18.70 -13.75 -3.31
C PRO A 35 17.27 -14.17 -3.64
N GLU A 36 16.82 -13.80 -4.83
CA GLU A 36 15.50 -14.13 -5.30
C GLU A 36 15.49 -15.65 -5.18
N MET A 37 14.78 -16.17 -4.17
CA MET A 37 14.58 -17.61 -4.07
C MET A 37 14.09 -17.96 -5.45
N ASN A 38 14.86 -18.83 -6.08
CA ASN A 38 14.83 -19.04 -7.49
C ASN A 38 13.63 -19.93 -7.83
N VAL A 39 12.45 -19.50 -7.38
CA VAL A 39 11.17 -20.20 -7.42
C VAL A 39 10.80 -20.41 -8.87
N PHE A 40 11.09 -19.42 -9.73
CA PHE A 40 10.90 -19.57 -11.17
C PHE A 40 11.84 -20.61 -11.79
N GLU A 41 13.14 -20.63 -11.43
CA GLU A 41 14.06 -21.65 -11.94
C GLU A 41 13.79 -23.04 -11.33
N TRP A 42 13.37 -23.11 -10.07
CA TRP A 42 12.94 -24.35 -9.43
C TRP A 42 11.66 -24.89 -10.09
N ILE A 43 10.65 -24.03 -10.32
CA ILE A 43 9.42 -24.39 -11.03
C ILE A 43 9.73 -24.82 -12.47
N SER A 44 10.55 -24.06 -13.20
CA SER A 44 10.87 -24.37 -14.60
C SER A 44 11.65 -25.67 -14.73
N ARG A 45 12.54 -25.98 -13.79
CA ARG A 45 13.26 -27.25 -13.72
C ARG A 45 12.32 -28.42 -13.44
N GLN A 46 11.41 -28.29 -12.47
CA GLN A 46 10.42 -29.33 -12.16
C GLN A 46 9.42 -29.53 -13.32
N PHE A 47 9.02 -28.45 -13.99
CA PHE A 47 8.15 -28.51 -15.16
C PHE A 47 8.84 -29.18 -16.36
N GLY A 48 10.11 -28.88 -16.60
CA GLY A 48 10.91 -29.50 -17.66
C GLY A 48 11.11 -31.01 -17.44
N GLU A 49 11.34 -31.44 -16.20
CA GLU A 49 11.44 -32.86 -15.86
C GLU A 49 10.09 -33.59 -16.02
N LEU A 50 8.99 -32.96 -15.64
CA LEU A 50 7.64 -33.50 -15.80
C LEU A 50 7.27 -33.62 -17.28
N LEU A 51 7.55 -32.60 -18.10
CA LEU A 51 7.37 -32.66 -19.56
C LEU A 51 8.22 -33.77 -20.18
N ARG A 52 9.50 -33.88 -19.81
CA ARG A 52 10.37 -34.93 -20.32
C ARG A 52 9.88 -36.33 -19.92
N LYS A 53 9.29 -36.49 -18.74
CA LYS A 53 8.73 -37.77 -18.27
C LYS A 53 7.42 -38.14 -18.96
N ILE A 54 6.58 -37.15 -19.27
CA ILE A 54 5.28 -37.38 -19.94
C ILE A 54 5.45 -37.57 -21.45
N PHE A 55 6.39 -36.85 -22.08
CA PHE A 55 6.55 -36.80 -23.54
C PHE A 55 7.77 -37.55 -24.08
N GLY A 56 8.73 -37.93 -23.23
CA GLY A 56 10.11 -38.22 -23.66
C GLY A 56 10.53 -39.66 -23.91
N SER A 57 9.67 -40.68 -23.83
CA SER A 57 10.18 -42.05 -24.09
C SER A 57 9.34 -42.98 -24.96
N HIS A 58 8.07 -42.70 -25.27
CA HIS A 58 7.31 -43.60 -26.17
C HIS A 58 6.29 -42.89 -27.08
N PHE A 59 5.84 -41.68 -26.77
CA PHE A 59 4.80 -40.99 -27.56
C PHE A 59 5.34 -40.16 -28.73
N ALA A 60 6.59 -39.68 -28.67
CA ALA A 60 7.17 -38.80 -29.69
C ALA A 60 7.72 -39.55 -30.92
N GLU A 61 8.10 -40.82 -30.78
CA GLU A 61 8.55 -41.63 -31.92
C GLU A 61 7.39 -42.22 -32.74
N GLU A 62 6.24 -42.47 -32.09
CA GLU A 62 5.10 -43.16 -32.72
C GLU A 62 4.03 -42.20 -33.29
N TYR A 63 3.96 -40.96 -32.78
CA TYR A 63 3.00 -39.96 -33.25
C TYR A 63 3.69 -38.78 -33.93
N SER A 64 3.28 -38.50 -35.17
CA SER A 64 3.77 -37.36 -35.96
C SER A 64 3.74 -36.07 -35.14
N GLY A 65 4.84 -35.30 -35.15
CA GLY A 65 5.01 -34.11 -34.31
C GLY A 65 3.86 -33.09 -34.36
N LEU A 66 3.04 -33.11 -35.41
CA LEU A 66 1.80 -32.33 -35.53
C LEU A 66 0.77 -32.64 -34.44
N ILE A 67 0.60 -33.91 -34.05
CA ILE A 67 -0.38 -34.30 -33.01
C ILE A 67 0.07 -33.79 -31.64
N LEU A 68 1.37 -33.85 -31.35
CA LEU A 68 1.93 -33.30 -30.13
C LEU A 68 1.82 -31.77 -30.08
N VAL A 69 2.05 -31.10 -31.20
CA VAL A 69 1.85 -29.65 -31.33
C VAL A 69 0.37 -29.29 -31.08
N CYS A 70 -0.58 -30.05 -31.65
CA CYS A 70 -2.01 -29.84 -31.42
C CYS A 70 -2.39 -30.02 -29.94
N ILE A 71 -1.88 -31.05 -29.26
CA ILE A 71 -2.15 -31.29 -27.83
C ILE A 71 -1.53 -30.19 -26.96
N ALA A 72 -0.32 -29.73 -27.28
CA ALA A 72 0.33 -28.64 -26.57
C ALA A 72 -0.45 -27.33 -26.70
N ILE A 73 -0.94 -27.00 -27.90
CA ILE A 73 -1.80 -25.84 -28.14
C ILE A 73 -3.11 -25.98 -27.37
N LEU A 74 -3.73 -27.16 -27.38
CA LEU A 74 -4.98 -27.41 -26.67
C LEU A 74 -4.81 -27.27 -25.14
N LEU A 75 -3.73 -27.80 -24.57
CA LEU A 75 -3.40 -27.62 -23.15
C LEU A 75 -3.12 -26.15 -22.81
N LEU A 76 -2.38 -25.43 -23.66
CA LEU A 76 -2.11 -24.01 -23.46
C LEU A 76 -3.40 -23.20 -23.46
N LEU A 77 -4.31 -23.45 -24.42
CA LEU A 77 -5.63 -22.80 -24.46
C LEU A 77 -6.48 -23.13 -23.23
N LEU A 78 -6.43 -24.37 -22.73
CA LEU A 78 -7.14 -24.79 -21.53
C LEU A 78 -6.59 -24.08 -20.29
N ILE A 79 -5.26 -23.95 -20.16
CA ILE A 79 -4.62 -23.21 -19.06
C ILE A 79 -5.03 -21.73 -19.11
N VAL A 80 -4.96 -21.09 -20.28
CA VAL A 80 -5.38 -19.69 -20.44
C VAL A 80 -6.86 -19.51 -20.07
N TRP A 81 -7.73 -20.39 -20.57
CA TRP A 81 -9.15 -20.38 -20.22
C TRP A 81 -9.40 -20.59 -18.72
N PHE A 82 -8.67 -21.51 -18.09
CA PHE A 82 -8.80 -21.82 -16.68
C PHE A 82 -8.37 -20.65 -15.78
N VAL A 83 -7.24 -20.01 -16.10
CA VAL A 83 -6.76 -18.82 -15.40
C VAL A 83 -7.76 -17.67 -15.58
N TYR A 84 -8.26 -17.46 -16.80
CA TYR A 84 -9.30 -16.45 -17.07
C TYR A 84 -10.58 -16.69 -16.25
N ARG A 85 -11.01 -17.95 -16.11
CA ARG A 85 -12.24 -18.33 -15.35
C ARG A 85 -12.06 -18.20 -13.84
N LYS A 86 -10.89 -18.54 -13.29
CA LYS A 86 -10.66 -18.62 -11.83
C LYS A 86 -10.04 -17.36 -11.21
N ARG A 87 -9.27 -16.58 -11.98
CA ARG A 87 -8.57 -15.37 -11.51
C ARG A 87 -8.58 -14.27 -12.59
N PRO A 88 -9.76 -13.72 -12.96
CA PRO A 88 -9.84 -12.61 -13.92
C PRO A 88 -9.07 -11.36 -13.46
N GLU A 89 -8.85 -11.23 -12.14
CA GLU A 89 -8.11 -10.14 -11.50
C GLU A 89 -6.61 -10.08 -11.86
N LEU A 90 -6.00 -11.17 -12.37
CA LEU A 90 -4.59 -11.15 -12.81
C LEU A 90 -4.37 -10.42 -14.14
N PHE A 91 -5.43 -10.24 -14.94
CA PHE A 91 -5.40 -9.54 -16.23
C PHE A 91 -6.12 -8.19 -16.20
N MET A 92 -6.89 -7.93 -15.14
CA MET A 92 -7.40 -6.60 -14.86
C MET A 92 -6.33 -5.84 -14.08
N VAL A 93 -5.58 -4.95 -14.76
CA VAL A 93 -4.90 -3.86 -14.06
C VAL A 93 -6.00 -3.06 -13.37
N SER A 94 -6.22 -3.33 -12.08
CA SER A 94 -7.11 -2.54 -11.25
C SER A 94 -6.51 -1.14 -11.24
N HIS A 95 -6.98 -0.28 -12.16
CA HIS A 95 -6.90 1.15 -12.02
C HIS A 95 -7.77 1.47 -10.81
N LYS A 96 -7.25 1.21 -9.61
CA LYS A 96 -7.72 1.85 -8.41
C LYS A 96 -7.47 3.31 -8.70
N ASN A 97 -8.56 4.01 -9.03
CA ASN A 97 -8.59 5.38 -9.48
C ASN A 97 -7.47 6.16 -8.79
N ALA A 98 -6.59 6.77 -9.58
CA ALA A 98 -5.75 7.83 -9.08
C ALA A 98 -6.71 8.92 -8.59
N LEU A 99 -7.15 8.80 -7.34
CA LEU A 99 -7.81 9.88 -6.63
C LEU A 99 -6.88 11.08 -6.83
N PRO A 100 -7.41 12.23 -7.26
CA PRO A 100 -6.62 13.44 -7.30
C PRO A 100 -5.92 13.55 -5.95
N TYR A 101 -4.59 13.44 -5.95
CA TYR A 101 -3.79 13.62 -4.75
C TYR A 101 -3.79 15.12 -4.46
N THR A 102 -4.94 15.64 -4.03
CA THR A 102 -5.02 16.91 -3.34
C THR A 102 -4.38 16.66 -2.00
N VAL A 103 -3.15 17.14 -1.84
CA VAL A 103 -2.50 17.25 -0.54
C VAL A 103 -3.30 18.26 0.24
N GLU A 104 -4.42 17.82 0.81
CA GLU A 104 -5.06 18.59 1.85
C GLU A 104 -4.14 18.48 3.07
N GLU A 105 -3.66 19.63 3.53
CA GLU A 105 -2.85 19.69 4.73
C GLU A 105 -3.66 19.18 5.92
N ASP A 106 -3.07 18.28 6.71
CA ASP A 106 -3.67 17.67 7.88
C ASP A 106 -3.74 18.70 9.04
N THR A 107 -4.64 19.67 8.90
CA THR A 107 -4.86 20.74 9.88
C THR A 107 -6.08 20.44 10.74
N ILE A 108 -5.97 20.70 12.05
CA ILE A 108 -7.08 20.49 12.99
C ILE A 108 -8.00 21.72 13.14
N TYR A 109 -7.58 22.87 12.62
CA TYR A 109 -8.31 24.14 12.71
C TYR A 109 -8.91 24.51 11.35
N GLY A 110 -10.12 25.07 11.36
CA GLY A 110 -10.83 25.50 10.14
C GLY A 110 -11.56 24.38 9.39
N VAL A 111 -11.61 23.16 9.95
CA VAL A 111 -12.31 22.01 9.37
C VAL A 111 -13.64 21.77 10.10
N ASP A 112 -14.73 21.66 9.34
CA ASP A 112 -16.02 21.19 9.85
C ASP A 112 -16.03 19.64 9.91
N PHE A 113 -15.54 19.08 11.02
CA PHE A 113 -15.45 17.62 11.17
C PHE A 113 -16.80 16.91 11.10
N PRO A 114 -17.86 17.33 11.83
CA PRO A 114 -19.16 16.67 11.75
C PRO A 114 -19.73 16.68 10.32
N GLY A 115 -19.69 17.82 9.63
CA GLY A 115 -20.18 17.94 8.25
C GLY A 115 -19.34 17.11 7.27
N GLY A 116 -18.02 17.25 7.32
CA GLY A 116 -17.10 16.54 6.43
C GLY A 116 -17.16 15.02 6.60
N ILE A 117 -17.28 14.51 7.82
CA ILE A 117 -17.44 13.06 8.07
C ILE A 117 -18.77 12.58 7.49
N ALA A 118 -19.87 13.30 7.72
CA ALA A 118 -21.18 12.92 7.18
C ALA A 118 -21.18 12.90 5.63
N GLU A 119 -20.56 13.90 5.01
CA GLU A 119 -20.40 13.98 3.57
C GLU A 119 -19.53 12.83 3.03
N ALA A 120 -18.37 12.57 3.64
CA ALA A 120 -17.48 11.48 3.25
C ALA A 120 -18.18 10.10 3.34
N LEU A 121 -18.98 9.88 4.41
CA LEU A 121 -19.79 8.67 4.57
C LEU A 121 -20.89 8.57 3.49
N SER A 122 -21.56 9.67 3.15
CA SER A 122 -22.59 9.70 2.10
C SER A 122 -22.03 9.34 0.72
N ARG A 123 -20.77 9.71 0.46
CA ARG A 123 -20.04 9.41 -0.77
C ARG A 123 -19.30 8.07 -0.72
N GLN A 124 -19.46 7.29 0.36
CA GLN A 124 -18.72 6.05 0.62
C GLN A 124 -17.18 6.22 0.55
N ASN A 125 -16.69 7.44 0.76
CA ASN A 125 -15.27 7.73 0.80
C ASN A 125 -14.73 7.51 2.22
N TYR A 126 -14.59 6.24 2.59
CA TYR A 126 -14.12 5.87 3.92
C TYR A 126 -12.67 6.29 4.19
N ARG A 127 -11.85 6.52 3.17
CA ARG A 127 -10.48 7.04 3.36
C ARG A 127 -10.52 8.45 3.94
N GLU A 128 -11.37 9.31 3.39
CA GLU A 128 -11.55 10.67 3.90
C GLU A 128 -12.25 10.67 5.25
N ALA A 129 -13.26 9.82 5.44
CA ALA A 129 -13.93 9.68 6.73
C ALA A 129 -12.94 9.27 7.84
N VAL A 130 -12.05 8.32 7.57
CA VAL A 130 -10.99 7.89 8.50
C VAL A 130 -10.01 9.03 8.81
N ARG A 131 -9.61 9.81 7.79
CA ARG A 131 -8.73 10.97 7.97
C ARG A 131 -9.38 12.02 8.88
N LEU A 132 -10.61 12.43 8.57
CA LEU A 132 -11.34 13.43 9.34
C LEU A 132 -11.61 12.97 10.78
N LEU A 133 -11.95 11.70 10.98
CA LEU A 133 -12.15 11.13 12.32
C LEU A 133 -10.85 11.17 13.16
N TYR A 134 -9.70 10.85 12.55
CA TYR A 134 -8.41 10.92 13.22
C TYR A 134 -8.05 12.36 13.62
N LEU A 135 -8.19 13.31 12.70
CA LEU A 135 -7.93 14.73 12.95
C LEU A 135 -8.88 15.33 14.00
N GLN A 136 -10.16 14.95 13.98
CA GLN A 136 -11.12 15.30 15.01
C GLN A 136 -10.68 14.79 16.39
N THR A 137 -10.15 13.56 16.45
CA THR A 137 -9.64 12.98 17.70
C THR A 137 -8.44 13.76 18.22
N LEU A 138 -7.50 14.15 17.35
CA LEU A 138 -6.38 15.03 17.73
C LEU A 138 -6.89 16.38 18.25
N LYS A 139 -7.88 16.99 17.59
CA LYS A 139 -8.49 18.22 18.07
C LYS A 139 -9.08 18.07 19.47
N GLN A 140 -9.86 17.02 19.72
CA GLN A 140 -10.45 16.76 21.05
C GLN A 140 -9.38 16.57 22.12
N LEU A 141 -8.28 15.89 21.81
CA LEU A 141 -7.16 15.71 22.73
C LEU A 141 -6.40 17.01 22.99
N SER A 142 -6.25 17.86 21.97
CA SER A 142 -5.64 19.18 22.08
C SER A 142 -6.50 20.13 22.90
N ASP A 143 -7.81 20.16 22.64
CA ASP A 143 -8.79 20.96 23.39
C ASP A 143 -8.86 20.54 24.87
N ALA A 144 -8.57 19.26 25.17
CA ALA A 144 -8.49 18.71 26.52
C ALA A 144 -7.09 18.85 27.17
N GLU A 145 -6.16 19.59 26.55
CA GLU A 145 -4.78 19.78 27.01
C GLU A 145 -3.99 18.47 27.22
N ARG A 146 -4.39 17.38 26.55
CA ARG A 146 -3.73 16.07 26.66
C ARG A 146 -2.57 15.90 25.69
N ILE A 147 -2.53 16.72 24.65
CA ILE A 147 -1.44 16.78 23.67
C ILE A 147 -1.11 18.24 23.37
N ASP A 148 0.14 18.48 23.00
CA ASP A 148 0.55 19.74 22.39
C ASP A 148 0.57 19.57 20.88
N TRP A 149 -0.50 20.00 20.20
CA TRP A 149 -0.65 19.79 18.76
C TRP A 149 0.30 20.69 17.96
N GLN A 150 1.03 20.07 17.04
CA GLN A 150 1.96 20.73 16.13
C GLN A 150 1.85 20.11 14.74
N LEU A 151 1.83 20.93 13.69
CA LEU A 151 1.68 20.47 12.30
C LEU A 151 2.80 19.52 11.86
N TYR A 152 4.02 19.73 12.35
CA TYR A 152 5.20 18.93 11.99
C TYR A 152 5.37 17.67 12.87
N LYS A 153 4.53 17.46 13.88
CA LYS A 153 4.59 16.24 14.70
C LYS A 153 3.96 15.07 13.95
N THR A 154 4.65 13.94 14.00
CA THR A 154 4.17 12.69 13.41
C THR A 154 3.04 12.08 14.25
N PRO A 155 2.09 11.35 13.64
CA PRO A 155 1.06 10.60 14.36
C PRO A 155 1.62 9.71 15.48
N THR A 156 2.78 9.09 15.24
CA THR A 156 3.48 8.23 16.21
C THR A 156 3.98 8.99 17.44
N GLN A 157 4.35 10.28 17.30
CA GLN A 157 4.76 11.09 18.46
C GLN A 157 3.60 11.31 19.43
N TYR A 158 2.39 11.55 18.92
CA TYR A 158 1.19 11.69 19.77
C TYR A 158 0.87 10.42 20.57
N ILE A 159 1.27 9.23 20.09
CA ILE A 159 1.11 7.98 20.85
C ILE A 159 1.87 8.04 22.18
N ASN A 160 3.05 8.67 22.18
CA ASN A 160 3.90 8.79 23.36
C ASN A 160 3.40 9.86 24.36
N GLU A 161 2.64 10.84 23.88
CA GLU A 161 1.99 11.88 24.69
C GLU A 161 0.71 11.35 25.36
N VAL A 162 -0.20 10.77 24.57
CA VAL A 162 -1.52 10.31 25.06
C VAL A 162 -1.42 9.05 25.92
N ARG A 163 -0.49 8.14 25.58
CA ARG A 163 -0.22 6.87 26.28
C ARG A 163 -1.43 5.96 26.51
N LEU A 164 -2.47 6.06 25.67
CA LEU A 164 -3.63 5.17 25.71
C LEU A 164 -3.53 4.05 24.67
N PRO A 165 -3.79 2.78 25.04
CA PRO A 165 -3.85 1.66 24.08
C PRO A 165 -4.87 1.91 22.95
N ALA A 166 -6.05 2.45 23.27
CA ALA A 166 -7.06 2.78 22.28
C ALA A 166 -6.57 3.82 21.25
N PHE A 167 -5.84 4.85 21.69
CA PHE A 167 -5.26 5.85 20.80
C PHE A 167 -4.15 5.28 19.92
N ARG A 168 -3.35 4.35 20.45
CA ARG A 168 -2.35 3.63 19.66
C ARG A 168 -3.00 2.81 18.55
N GLN A 169 -4.08 2.09 18.85
CA GLN A 169 -4.82 1.32 17.85
C GLN A 169 -5.42 2.23 16.77
N LEU A 170 -6.09 3.31 17.19
CA LEU A 170 -6.68 4.31 16.29
C LEU A 170 -5.62 4.94 15.37
N THR A 171 -4.45 5.29 15.90
CA THR A 171 -3.33 5.83 15.12
C THR A 171 -2.78 4.80 14.12
N ASN A 172 -2.63 3.54 14.52
CA ASN A 172 -2.16 2.49 13.63
C ASN A 172 -3.13 2.24 12.46
N HIS A 173 -4.45 2.27 12.72
CA HIS A 173 -5.46 2.16 11.66
C HIS A 173 -5.37 3.35 10.69
N PHE A 174 -5.24 4.57 11.20
CA PHE A 174 -5.03 5.75 10.38
C PHE A 174 -3.77 5.64 9.51
N LEU A 175 -2.62 5.29 10.09
CA LEU A 175 -1.36 5.15 9.36
C LEU A 175 -1.46 4.09 8.24
N ARG A 176 -2.14 2.97 8.50
CA ARG A 176 -2.37 1.91 7.52
C ARG A 176 -3.25 2.35 6.35
N VAL A 177 -4.23 3.22 6.58
CA VAL A 177 -5.12 3.73 5.52
C VAL A 177 -4.47 4.88 4.74
N ARG A 178 -3.78 5.77 5.46
CA ARG A 178 -3.17 7.01 4.91
C ARG A 178 -1.93 6.72 4.10
N TYR A 179 -1.04 5.88 4.62
CA TYR A 179 0.27 5.58 4.05
C TYR A 179 0.41 4.13 3.59
N GLY A 180 -0.43 3.22 4.09
CA GLY A 180 -0.53 1.87 3.57
C GLY A 180 -1.51 1.77 2.40
N ASN A 181 -1.31 0.76 1.56
CA ASN A 181 -2.26 0.40 0.51
C ASN A 181 -3.48 -0.37 1.07
N PHE A 182 -3.91 -0.05 2.29
CA PHE A 182 -5.02 -0.71 2.97
C PHE A 182 -6.34 -0.04 2.58
N GLU A 183 -7.34 -0.85 2.25
CA GLU A 183 -8.66 -0.36 1.88
C GLU A 183 -9.42 0.11 3.13
N ALA A 184 -9.91 1.34 3.09
CA ALA A 184 -10.79 1.84 4.15
C ALA A 184 -12.19 1.31 3.91
N THR A 185 -12.74 0.58 4.88
CA THR A 185 -14.09 0.01 4.85
C THR A 185 -14.98 0.69 5.89
N GLU A 186 -16.29 0.52 5.75
CA GLU A 186 -17.25 0.98 6.76
C GLU A 186 -16.99 0.33 8.12
N GLU A 187 -16.68 -0.96 8.12
CA GLU A 187 -16.36 -1.73 9.33
C GLU A 187 -15.17 -1.13 10.06
N LEU A 188 -14.09 -0.80 9.33
CA LEU A 188 -12.93 -0.13 9.88
C LEU A 188 -13.30 1.22 10.48
N PHE A 189 -14.10 2.02 9.78
CA PHE A 189 -14.55 3.31 10.27
C PHE A 189 -15.34 3.18 11.59
N ARG A 190 -16.25 2.21 11.68
CA ARG A 190 -17.00 1.92 12.92
C ARG A 190 -16.09 1.51 14.06
N VAL A 191 -15.08 0.67 13.80
CA VAL A 191 -14.06 0.31 14.80
C VAL A 191 -13.32 1.56 15.30
N MET A 192 -12.87 2.42 14.39
CA MET A 192 -12.20 3.67 14.76
C MET A 192 -13.12 4.61 15.55
N GLN A 193 -14.41 4.66 15.24
CA GLN A 193 -15.39 5.47 15.97
C GLN A 193 -15.57 4.97 17.42
N THR A 194 -15.61 3.64 17.62
CA THR A 194 -15.62 3.05 18.96
C THR A 194 -14.35 3.40 19.73
N LEU A 195 -13.18 3.27 19.11
CA LEU A 195 -11.90 3.65 19.71
C LEU A 195 -11.86 5.13 20.10
N GLN A 196 -12.37 6.03 19.25
CA GLN A 196 -12.50 7.46 19.57
C GLN A 196 -13.36 7.68 20.83
N GLY A 197 -14.48 6.97 20.94
CA GLY A 197 -15.34 7.02 22.13
C GLY A 197 -14.65 6.56 23.42
N GLU A 198 -13.80 5.52 23.34
CA GLU A 198 -12.99 5.05 24.48
C GLU A 198 -11.92 6.07 24.89
N ILE A 199 -11.28 6.72 23.91
CA ILE A 199 -10.26 7.76 24.14
C ILE A 199 -10.86 8.96 24.86
N GLY A 200 -12.07 9.37 24.47
CA GLY A 200 -12.82 10.47 25.10
C GLY A 200 -13.21 10.18 26.56
N LYS A 201 -13.41 8.91 26.92
CA LYS A 201 -13.69 8.47 28.30
C LYS A 201 -12.43 8.31 29.18
N GLY A 202 -11.24 8.57 28.64
CA GLY A 202 -9.97 8.44 29.37
C GLY A 202 -9.38 7.03 29.39
N GLY A 203 -9.89 6.09 28.57
CA GLY A 203 -9.41 4.71 28.52
C GLY A 203 -9.77 3.91 29.76
N VAL A 204 -11.01 3.42 29.83
CA VAL A 204 -11.40 2.40 30.82
C VAL A 204 -11.35 1.04 30.16
N SER A 205 -10.27 0.30 30.41
CA SER A 205 -10.21 -1.16 30.35
C SER A 205 -9.13 -1.65 31.30
#